data_AF-A0A7V3CED4-F1
#
_entry.id   AF-A0A7V3CED4-F1
#
_cell.length_a   1.000
_cell.length_b   1.000
_cell.length_c   1.000
_cell.angle_alpha   90.00
_cell.angle_beta   90.00
_cell.angle_gamma   90.00
#
_symmetry.space_group_name_H-M   'P 1'
#
loop_
_entity.id
_entity.type
_entity.pdbx_description
1 polymer ?
#
loop_
_entity_poly.entity_id
_entity_poly.type
_entity_poly.pdbx_seq_one_letter_code
_entity_poly.pdbx_strand_id
1 'polypeptide(L)' 'MKQAAVFVLSAVTLALFAPAAQAFDPGACHPDIEKYCKNEKIADGELKACLKKHLAQLSDPCKANLVDLWLEKKKMDANK' A
#
# COMPACT_ATOMS: atom_id res chain seq x y z
N MET A 1 -3.84 -29.12 21.05
CA MET A 1 -5.04 -29.97 21.28
C MET A 1 -6.14 -29.07 21.83
N LYS A 2 -7.35 -29.12 21.25
CA LYS A 2 -8.51 -28.20 21.38
C LYS A 2 -8.51 -27.02 20.40
N GLN A 3 -8.74 -27.32 19.12
CA GLN A 3 -9.99 -26.97 18.42
C GLN A 3 -10.14 -27.92 17.22
N ALA A 4 -11.02 -28.90 17.38
CA ALA A 4 -11.33 -29.94 16.41
C ALA A 4 -12.80 -29.75 16.03
N ALA A 5 -13.07 -29.16 14.86
CA ALA A 5 -14.41 -29.14 14.25
C ALA A 5 -14.35 -28.74 12.75
N VAL A 6 -13.32 -29.12 12.01
CA VAL A 6 -13.35 -29.10 10.53
C VAL A 6 -13.36 -30.54 10.03
N PHE A 7 -14.43 -31.26 10.41
CA PHE A 7 -14.85 -32.50 9.78
C PHE A 7 -15.78 -32.12 8.63
N VAL A 8 -15.24 -31.81 7.45
CA VAL A 8 -16.00 -31.93 6.21
C VAL A 8 -15.08 -32.54 5.16
N LEU A 9 -15.28 -33.83 4.93
CA LEU A 9 -14.80 -34.58 3.78
C LEU A 9 -15.46 -34.02 2.50
N SER A 10 -14.95 -32.91 1.99
CA SER A 10 -15.10 -32.52 0.58
C SER A 10 -13.98 -31.54 0.23
N ALA A 11 -13.29 -31.80 -0.89
CA ALA A 11 -12.14 -31.05 -1.39
C ALA A 11 -12.46 -29.60 -1.87
N VAL A 12 -13.49 -28.97 -1.29
CA VAL A 12 -14.07 -27.69 -1.72
C VAL A 12 -13.95 -26.64 -0.61
N THR A 13 -12.76 -26.42 -0.04
CA THR A 13 -12.57 -25.30 0.92
C THR A 13 -11.21 -24.60 0.81
N LEU A 14 -10.38 -24.92 -0.21
CA LEU A 14 -9.09 -24.27 -0.46
C LEU A 14 -9.19 -22.87 -1.13
N ALA A 15 -10.39 -22.37 -1.43
CA ALA A 15 -10.59 -21.13 -2.20
C ALA A 15 -10.74 -19.84 -1.36
N LEU A 16 -10.66 -19.90 -0.02
CA LEU A 16 -10.97 -18.74 0.85
C LEU A 16 -9.75 -18.02 1.45
N PHE A 17 -8.53 -18.39 1.08
CA PHE A 17 -7.30 -17.70 1.51
C PHE A 17 -6.61 -16.96 0.36
N ALA A 18 -7.35 -16.17 -0.42
CA ALA A 18 -6.75 -15.20 -1.32
C ALA A 18 -6.50 -13.87 -0.57
N PRO A 19 -5.24 -13.43 -0.35
CA PRO A 19 -5.00 -12.09 0.16
C PRO A 19 -5.41 -11.10 -0.93
N ALA A 20 -6.39 -10.25 -0.63
CA ALA A 20 -6.77 -9.15 -1.51
C ALA A 20 -5.52 -8.30 -1.77
N ALA A 21 -5.15 -8.15 -3.05
CA ALA A 21 -4.17 -7.16 -3.48
C ALA A 21 -4.73 -5.79 -3.07
N GLN A 22 -4.25 -5.30 -1.93
CA GLN A 22 -4.56 -3.99 -1.40
C GLN A 22 -4.06 -2.96 -2.40
N ALA A 23 -4.99 -2.42 -3.19
CA ALA A 23 -4.71 -1.32 -4.08
C ALA A 23 -4.20 -0.16 -3.23
N PHE A 24 -3.02 0.36 -3.57
CA PHE A 24 -2.50 1.58 -2.97
C PHE A 24 -3.47 2.70 -3.33
N ASP A 25 -4.26 3.16 -2.36
CA ASP A 25 -5.08 4.35 -2.50
C ASP A 25 -4.18 5.56 -2.23
N PRO A 26 -3.80 6.35 -3.25
CA PRO A 26 -2.97 7.53 -3.03
C PRO A 26 -3.72 8.64 -2.27
N GLY A 27 -5.02 8.50 -2.01
CA GLY A 27 -5.86 9.43 -1.27
C GLY A 27 -5.62 10.88 -1.68
N ALA A 28 -5.16 11.66 -0.71
CA ALA A 28 -4.83 13.08 -0.86
C ALA A 28 -3.79 13.42 -1.94
N CYS A 29 -2.99 12.45 -2.39
CA CYS A 29 -1.97 12.64 -3.42
C CYS A 29 -2.49 12.44 -4.84
N HIS A 30 -3.72 11.98 -5.06
CA HIS A 30 -4.27 11.77 -6.39
C HIS A 30 -4.09 12.97 -7.35
N PRO A 31 -4.50 14.21 -7.00
CA PRO A 31 -4.33 15.35 -7.90
C PRO A 31 -2.85 15.69 -8.16
N ASP A 32 -1.98 15.49 -7.18
CA ASP A 32 -0.55 15.71 -7.33
C ASP A 32 0.11 14.64 -8.21
N ILE A 33 -0.38 13.40 -8.14
CA ILE A 33 0.09 12.31 -9.00
C ILE A 33 -0.29 12.57 -10.44
N GLU A 34 -1.53 12.97 -10.73
CA GLU A 34 -1.93 13.32 -12.09
C GLU A 34 -1.13 14.49 -12.65
N LYS A 35 -0.71 15.43 -11.80
CA LYS A 35 0.04 16.62 -12.20
C LYS A 35 1.53 16.36 -12.41
N TYR A 36 2.16 15.61 -11.51
CA TYR A 36 3.63 15.45 -11.48
C TYR A 36 4.10 14.02 -11.80
N CYS A 37 3.30 13.00 -11.51
CA CYS A 37 3.70 11.59 -11.54
C CYS A 37 2.80 10.70 -12.42
N LYS A 38 2.08 11.26 -13.40
CA LYS A 38 1.05 10.55 -14.20
C LYS A 38 1.56 9.32 -14.97
N ASN A 39 2.87 9.28 -15.25
CA ASN A 39 3.50 8.20 -16.02
C ASN A 39 4.13 7.12 -15.12
N GLU A 40 4.06 7.30 -13.80
CA GLU A 40 4.68 6.41 -12.84
C GLU A 40 3.75 5.25 -12.50
N LYS A 41 4.30 4.05 -12.40
CA LYS A 41 3.51 2.90 -11.98
C LYS A 41 3.20 2.99 -10.49
N ILE A 42 1.94 2.75 -10.17
CA ILE A 42 1.45 2.64 -8.78
C ILE A 42 2.03 1.37 -8.13
N ALA A 43 2.26 0.32 -8.92
CA ALA A 43 2.97 -0.88 -8.50
C ALA A 43 4.48 -0.58 -8.37
N ASP A 44 5.14 -1.22 -7.42
CA ASP A 44 6.61 -1.23 -7.23
C ASP A 44 7.28 0.00 -6.59
N GLY A 45 6.53 1.03 -6.20
CA GLY A 45 7.09 2.16 -5.45
C GLY A 45 7.82 3.21 -6.31
N GLU A 46 7.74 3.11 -7.63
CA GLU A 46 8.15 4.17 -8.57
C GLU A 46 7.36 5.47 -8.30
N LEU A 47 6.04 5.34 -8.09
CA LEU A 47 5.19 6.45 -7.67
C LEU A 47 5.71 7.16 -6.41
N LYS A 48 6.19 6.40 -5.42
CA LYS A 48 6.76 6.95 -4.18
C LYS A 48 8.05 7.71 -4.46
N ALA A 49 8.89 7.20 -5.37
CA ALA A 49 10.12 7.87 -5.77
C ALA A 49 9.83 9.20 -6.49
N CYS A 50 8.82 9.23 -7.38
CA CYS A 50 8.39 10.46 -8.04
C CYS A 50 7.85 11.48 -7.05
N LEU A 51 6.93 11.08 -6.16
CA LEU A 51 6.40 11.97 -5.13
C LEU A 51 7.52 12.53 -4.23
N LYS A 52 8.53 11.72 -3.90
CA LYS A 52 9.70 12.19 -3.15
C LYS A 52 10.52 13.23 -3.91
N LYS A 53 10.70 13.08 -5.23
CA LYS A 53 11.40 14.07 -6.07
C LYS A 53 10.63 15.39 -6.15
N HIS A 54 9.31 15.31 -6.19
CA HIS A 54 8.42 16.47 -6.30
C HIS A 54 7.87 16.97 -4.97
N LEU A 55 8.41 16.53 -3.83
CA LEU A 55 7.86 16.80 -2.49
C LEU A 55 7.54 18.28 -2.23
N ALA A 56 8.41 19.18 -2.68
CA ALA A 56 8.24 20.63 -2.51
C ALA A 56 7.05 21.19 -3.32
N GLN A 57 6.67 20.52 -4.42
CA GLN A 57 5.61 20.94 -5.35
C GLN A 57 4.25 20.29 -5.05
N LEU A 58 4.22 19.29 -4.17
CA LEU A 58 2.99 18.62 -3.75
C LEU A 58 2.12 19.53 -2.89
N SER A 59 0.82 19.27 -2.91
CA SER A 59 -0.12 19.87 -1.97
C SER A 59 0.19 19.47 -0.52
N ASP A 60 -0.14 20.34 0.43
CA ASP A 60 0.02 20.06 1.85
C ASP A 60 -0.70 18.79 2.34
N PRO A 61 -1.94 18.47 1.91
CA PRO A 61 -2.56 17.21 2.31
C PRO A 61 -1.82 15.98 1.78
N CYS A 62 -1.21 16.04 0.58
CA CYS A 62 -0.38 14.95 0.08
C CYS A 62 0.93 14.82 0.88
N LYS A 63 1.59 15.94 1.22
CA LYS A 63 2.81 15.92 2.05
C LYS A 63 2.54 15.29 3.42
N ALA A 64 1.42 15.64 4.07
CA ALA A 64 1.04 15.08 5.36
C ALA A 64 0.92 13.56 5.29
N ASN A 65 0.20 13.05 4.29
CA ASN A 65 0.02 11.61 4.08
C ASN A 65 1.36 10.89 3.78
N LEU A 66 2.24 11.51 2.98
CA LEU A 66 3.57 10.96 2.71
C LEU A 66 4.45 10.86 3.96
N VAL A 67 4.38 11.84 4.86
CA VAL A 67 5.12 11.81 6.14
C VAL A 67 4.67 10.60 6.96
N ASP A 68 3.37 10.37 7.10
CA ASP A 68 2.84 9.22 7.84
C ASP A 68 3.33 7.90 7.22
N LEU A 69 3.20 7.74 5.90
CA LEU A 69 3.67 6.55 5.19
C LEU A 69 5.20 6.32 5.28
N TRP A 70 6.00 7.38 5.44
CA TRP A 70 7.46 7.27 5.61
C TRP A 70 7.85 6.90 7.03
N LEU A 71 7.09 7.38 8.01
CA LEU A 71 7.24 7.00 9.42
C LEU A 71 6.91 5.52 9.63
N GLU A 72 5.88 5.01 8.95
CA GLU A 72 5.52 3.59 9.03
C GLU A 72 6.58 2.69 8.39
N LYS A 73 7.12 3.07 7.22
CA LYS A 73 8.16 2.26 6.55
C LYS A 73 9.41 2.10 7.42
N LYS A 74 9.82 3.15 8.15
CA LYS A 74 10.97 3.11 9.06
C LYS A 74 10.85 2.03 10.14
N LYS A 75 9.64 1.73 10.61
CA LYS A 75 9.40 0.67 11.60
C LYS A 75 9.55 -0.73 10.99
N MET A 76 9.22 -0.89 9.71
CA MET A 76 9.36 -2.16 9.00
C MET A 76 10.82 -2.44 8.59
N ASP A 77 11.57 -1.39 8.24
CA ASP A 77 13.01 -1.50 7.95
C ASP A 77 13.85 -1.73 9.23
N ALA A 78 13.40 -1.24 10.39
CA ALA A 78 14.09 -1.41 11.68
C ALA A 78 13.89 -2.79 12.34
N ASN A 79 12.93 -3.59 11.85
CA ASN A 79 12.67 -4.96 12.32
C ASN A 79 13.22 -6.03 11.35
N LYS A 80 14.19 -5.64 10.52
CA LYS A 80 14.93 -6.52 9.61
C LYS A 80 16.40 -6.56 10.01
#